data_AF-U2RKU7-F1
#
_entry.id   AF-U2RKU7-F1
#
_cell.length_a   1.000
_cell.length_b   1.000
_cell.length_c   1.000
_cell.angle_alpha   90.00
_cell.angle_beta   90.00
_cell.angle_gamma   90.00
#
_symmetry.space_group_name_H-M   'P 1'
#
loop_
_entity.id
_entity.type
_entity.pdbx_description
1 polymer ?
#
loop_
_entity_poly.entity_id
_entity_poly.type
_entity_poly.pdbx_seq_one_letter_code
_entity_poly.pdbx_strand_id
1 'polypeptide(L)'
;MTLARPTARSTTQPTALSPAHERLLAQVPVGERSVIETETIAYDHEGLPLEGYLARDAQADERRPAVLVLHDWHGVGDNVRMRAQMLARSGYVAFAADLYGADVRPEGDAAREVAGTYYRDLALLRARVAAGFSWLQQH
;
A
#
# COMPACT_ATOMS: atom_id res chain seq x y z
N MET A 1 -31.17 12.34 -13.28
CA MET A 1 -30.63 13.21 -12.23
C MET A 1 -29.19 12.79 -12.01
N THR A 2 -28.25 13.44 -12.71
CA THR A 2 -26.84 13.04 -12.80
C THR A 2 -26.11 13.52 -11.55
N LEU A 3 -25.75 12.60 -10.65
CA LEU A 3 -24.89 12.91 -9.52
C LEU A 3 -23.48 13.22 -10.05
N ALA A 4 -23.03 14.44 -9.83
CA ALA A 4 -21.68 14.87 -10.15
C ALA A 4 -20.67 14.01 -9.38
N ARG A 5 -19.73 13.36 -10.10
CA ARG A 5 -18.57 12.69 -9.49
C ARG A 5 -17.76 13.75 -8.73
N PRO A 6 -17.47 13.56 -7.43
CA PRO A 6 -16.54 14.44 -6.74
C PRO A 6 -15.17 14.31 -7.42
N THR A 7 -14.63 15.44 -7.87
CA THR A 7 -13.27 15.55 -8.38
C THR A 7 -12.31 15.40 -7.21
N ALA A 8 -11.83 14.17 -6.99
CA ALA A 8 -10.67 13.94 -6.14
C ALA A 8 -9.51 14.76 -6.70
N ARG A 9 -8.94 15.65 -5.90
CA ARG A 9 -7.69 16.32 -6.26
C ARG A 9 -6.62 15.25 -6.24
N SER A 10 -6.09 14.86 -7.40
CA SER A 10 -4.87 14.05 -7.49
C SER A 10 -3.71 14.85 -6.91
N THR A 11 -3.39 14.59 -5.65
CA THR A 11 -2.09 14.93 -5.08
C THR A 11 -1.22 13.70 -5.26
N THR A 12 -0.31 13.75 -6.25
CA THR A 12 0.79 12.79 -6.36
C THR A 12 1.49 12.70 -5.01
N GLN A 13 1.52 11.52 -4.40
CA GLN A 13 2.11 11.35 -3.08
C GLN A 13 3.61 11.66 -3.13
N PRO A 14 4.17 12.30 -2.08
CA PRO A 14 5.60 12.34 -1.88
C PRO A 14 6.15 10.91 -1.82
N THR A 15 7.25 10.66 -2.54
CA THR A 15 7.96 9.37 -2.49
C THR A 15 8.51 9.08 -1.08
N ALA A 16 8.80 10.11 -0.30
CA ALA A 16 9.29 10.01 1.08
C ALA A 16 8.15 9.95 2.12
N LEU A 17 8.41 9.28 3.25
CA LEU A 17 7.53 9.27 4.42
C LEU A 17 7.56 10.64 5.12
N SER A 18 6.50 10.98 5.87
CA SER A 18 6.56 12.17 6.74
C SER A 18 7.58 12.01 7.89
N PRO A 19 8.14 13.12 8.42
CA PRO A 19 9.20 13.07 9.42
C PRO A 19 8.85 12.28 10.70
N ALA A 20 7.58 12.23 11.07
CA ALA A 20 7.13 11.44 12.21
C ALA A 20 7.28 9.94 11.96
N HIS A 21 6.91 9.46 10.76
CA HIS A 21 7.02 8.05 10.38
C HIS A 21 8.48 7.66 10.14
N GLU A 22 9.30 8.54 9.58
CA GLU A 22 10.75 8.30 9.45
C GLU A 22 11.42 8.09 10.81
N ARG A 23 11.12 8.93 11.80
CA ARG A 23 11.65 8.78 13.17
C ARG A 23 11.19 7.49 13.85
N LEU A 24 9.97 7.04 13.59
CA LEU A 24 9.49 5.77 14.12
C LEU A 24 10.17 4.59 13.42
N LEU A 25 10.26 4.63 12.09
CA LEU A 25 10.94 3.60 11.32
C LEU A 25 12.42 3.48 11.71
N ALA A 26 13.10 4.59 12.01
CA ALA A 26 14.49 4.59 12.44
C ALA A 26 14.73 3.85 13.76
N GLN A 27 13.71 3.67 14.60
CA GLN A 27 13.80 2.89 15.84
C GLN A 27 13.69 1.38 15.62
N VAL A 28 13.33 0.97 14.41
CA VAL A 28 13.18 -0.44 14.05
C VAL A 28 14.53 -0.97 13.57
N PRO A 29 15.11 -1.99 14.22
CA PRO A 29 16.38 -2.56 13.80
C PRO A 29 16.34 -3.02 12.34
N VAL A 30 17.45 -2.87 11.63
CA VAL A 30 17.68 -3.43 10.30
C VAL A 30 18.92 -4.30 10.40
N GLY A 31 18.93 -5.43 9.69
CA GLY A 31 20.11 -6.31 9.65
C GLY A 31 21.32 -5.55 9.13
N GLU A 32 22.51 -5.82 9.70
CA GLU A 32 23.75 -5.10 9.37
C GLU A 32 24.12 -5.14 7.88
N ARG A 33 23.66 -6.17 7.17
CA ARG A 33 23.88 -6.37 5.73
C ARG A 33 22.63 -6.10 4.88
N SER A 34 21.54 -5.65 5.49
CA SER A 34 20.27 -5.43 4.81
C SER A 34 20.19 -4.01 4.27
N VAL A 35 19.72 -3.87 3.04
CA VAL A 35 19.43 -2.57 2.40
C VAL A 35 17.97 -2.58 2.01
N ILE A 36 17.15 -1.81 2.73
CA ILE A 36 15.72 -1.76 2.45
C ILE A 36 15.45 -0.83 1.28
N GLU A 37 14.98 -1.42 0.20
CA GLU A 37 14.49 -0.70 -0.97
C GLU A 37 12.97 -0.71 -1.00
N THR A 38 12.42 0.34 -1.61
CA THR A 38 10.98 0.52 -1.70
C THR A 38 10.59 0.98 -3.09
N GLU A 39 9.47 0.49 -3.57
CA GLU A 39 9.01 0.74 -4.94
C GLU A 39 7.50 0.93 -4.96
N THR A 40 7.05 1.89 -5.77
CA THR A 40 5.64 2.06 -6.10
C THR A 40 5.29 1.15 -7.27
N ILE A 41 4.27 0.31 -7.10
CA ILE A 41 3.92 -0.74 -8.04
C ILE A 41 2.59 -0.42 -8.69
N ALA A 42 2.61 -0.16 -10.00
CA ALA A 42 1.39 -0.08 -10.79
C ALA A 42 0.86 -1.49 -11.11
N TYR A 43 -0.42 -1.70 -10.88
CA TYR A 43 -1.14 -2.90 -11.31
C TYR A 43 -2.60 -2.56 -11.61
N ASP A 44 -3.36 -3.55 -12.07
CA ASP A 44 -4.74 -3.35 -12.52
C ASP A 44 -5.68 -4.36 -11.89
N HIS A 45 -6.93 -3.94 -11.71
CA HIS A 45 -8.04 -4.88 -11.59
C HIS A 45 -9.27 -4.35 -12.34
N GLU A 46 -9.62 -5.08 -13.40
CA GLU A 46 -10.75 -4.82 -14.30
C GLU A 46 -10.71 -3.44 -14.97
N GLY A 47 -9.50 -3.01 -15.37
CA GLY A 47 -9.29 -1.71 -16.02
C GLY A 47 -9.26 -0.52 -15.06
N LEU A 48 -9.36 -0.75 -13.74
CA LEU A 48 -9.09 0.29 -12.75
C LEU A 48 -7.60 0.22 -12.33
N PRO A 49 -6.83 1.30 -12.57
CA PRO A 49 -5.44 1.37 -12.12
C PRO A 49 -5.35 1.42 -10.60
N LEU A 50 -4.49 0.57 -10.05
CA LEU A 50 -4.15 0.45 -8.64
C LEU A 50 -2.66 0.74 -8.45
N GLU A 51 -2.30 1.31 -7.30
CA GLU A 51 -0.90 1.65 -7.01
C GLU A 51 -0.50 1.13 -5.63
N GLY A 52 0.17 -0.01 -5.61
CA GLY A 52 0.68 -0.64 -4.40
C GLY A 52 2.05 -0.13 -4.00
N TYR A 53 2.53 -0.58 -2.85
CA TYR A 53 3.84 -0.22 -2.32
C TYR A 53 4.61 -1.44 -1.85
N LEU A 54 5.74 -1.71 -2.49
CA LEU A 54 6.64 -2.81 -2.17
C LEU A 54 7.79 -2.31 -1.29
N ALA A 55 8.14 -3.09 -0.28
CA ALA A 55 9.37 -2.94 0.49
C ALA A 55 10.05 -4.30 0.64
N ARG A 56 11.35 -4.36 0.37
CA ARG A 56 12.16 -5.59 0.47
C ARG A 56 13.61 -5.27 0.81
N ASP A 57 14.34 -6.28 1.30
CA ASP A 57 15.79 -6.22 1.39
C ASP A 57 16.41 -6.50 0.01
N ALA A 58 17.09 -5.51 -0.56
CA ALA A 58 17.76 -5.61 -1.86
C ALA A 58 19.01 -6.48 -1.86
N GLN A 59 19.52 -6.84 -0.68
CA GLN A 59 20.67 -7.74 -0.52
C GLN A 59 20.24 -9.20 -0.28
N ALA A 60 18.95 -9.50 -0.33
CA ALA A 60 18.46 -10.86 -0.17
C ALA A 60 18.64 -11.66 -1.47
N ASP A 61 19.61 -12.58 -1.48
CA ASP A 61 19.89 -13.48 -2.61
C ASP A 61 18.96 -14.72 -2.67
N GLU A 62 18.17 -14.94 -1.62
CA GLU A 62 17.27 -16.08 -1.49
C GLU A 62 15.80 -15.66 -1.42
N ARG A 63 14.89 -16.57 -1.80
CA ARG A 63 13.45 -16.34 -1.66
C ARG A 63 13.09 -16.10 -0.20
N ARG A 64 12.43 -14.97 0.06
CA ARG A 64 11.93 -14.59 1.38
C ARG A 64 10.42 -14.85 1.51
N PRO A 65 9.91 -15.09 2.72
CA PRO A 65 8.48 -15.08 2.96
C PRO A 65 7.90 -13.70 2.60
N ALA A 66 6.78 -13.71 1.88
CA ALA A 66 6.08 -12.50 1.46
C ALA A 66 4.88 -12.22 2.37
N VAL A 67 4.61 -10.94 2.62
CA VAL A 67 3.47 -10.46 3.41
C VAL A 67 2.68 -9.47 2.57
N LEU A 68 1.40 -9.77 2.34
CA LEU A 68 0.44 -8.83 1.78
C LEU A 68 -0.10 -7.94 2.91
N VAL A 69 0.07 -6.64 2.78
CA VAL A 69 -0.45 -5.63 3.72
C VAL A 69 -1.69 -4.99 3.13
N LEU A 70 -2.80 -5.03 3.87
CA LEU A 70 -4.02 -4.30 3.51
C LEU A 70 -4.06 -2.98 4.26
N HIS A 71 -4.29 -1.89 3.54
CA HIS A 71 -4.26 -0.56 4.12
C HIS A 71 -5.50 -0.26 4.98
N ASP A 72 -5.37 0.77 5.82
CA ASP A 72 -6.51 1.33 6.55
C ASP A 72 -7.38 2.24 5.66
N TRP A 73 -8.40 2.85 6.25
CA TRP A 73 -9.34 3.76 5.57
C TRP A 73 -8.73 4.95 4.81
N HIS A 74 -7.45 5.28 4.97
CA HIS A 74 -6.76 6.35 4.21
C HIS A 74 -6.07 5.87 2.92
N GLY A 75 -6.17 4.58 2.58
CA GLY A 75 -5.42 4.03 1.44
C GLY A 75 -3.96 3.76 1.78
N VAL A 76 -3.12 3.55 0.75
CA VAL A 76 -1.68 3.33 0.91
C VAL A 76 -0.98 4.65 1.28
N GLY A 77 -1.18 5.11 2.52
CA GLY A 77 -0.54 6.30 3.10
C GLY A 77 0.72 5.98 3.90
N ASP A 78 1.32 6.99 4.53
CA ASP A 78 2.57 6.89 5.29
C ASP A 78 2.58 5.77 6.34
N ASN A 79 1.51 5.62 7.11
CA ASN A 79 1.40 4.57 8.13
C ASN A 79 1.56 3.17 7.51
N VAL A 80 0.95 2.94 6.35
CA VAL A 80 0.99 1.64 5.65
C VAL A 80 2.35 1.42 5.00
N ARG A 81 2.89 2.44 4.32
CA ARG A 81 4.23 2.41 3.71
C ARG A 81 5.32 2.15 4.75
N MET A 82 5.26 2.84 5.88
CA MET A 82 6.15 2.62 7.02
C MET A 82 6.05 1.18 7.54
N ARG A 83 4.83 0.64 7.73
CA ARG A 83 4.63 -0.75 8.18
C ARG A 83 5.19 -1.78 7.20
N ALA A 84 5.05 -1.55 5.89
CA ALA A 84 5.68 -2.39 4.87
C ALA A 84 7.21 -2.37 5.02
N GLN A 85 7.82 -1.19 5.23
CA GLN A 85 9.26 -1.10 5.48
C GLN A 85 9.68 -1.77 6.79
N MET A 86 8.88 -1.72 7.85
CA MET A 86 9.17 -2.43 9.12
C MET A 86 9.18 -3.96 8.93
N LEU A 87 8.25 -4.49 8.12
CA LEU A 87 8.23 -5.89 7.74
C LEU A 87 9.46 -6.26 6.90
N ALA A 88 9.84 -5.39 5.96
CA ALA A 88 11.06 -5.59 5.17
C ALA A 88 12.33 -5.63 6.03
N ARG A 89 12.44 -4.74 7.02
CA ARG A 89 13.52 -4.77 8.04
C ARG A 89 13.55 -6.05 8.86
N SER A 90 12.41 -6.73 9.00
CA SER A 90 12.29 -8.01 9.70
C SER A 90 12.54 -9.23 8.80
N GLY A 91 12.96 -9.03 7.54
CA GLY A 91 13.34 -10.09 6.61
C GLY A 91 12.24 -10.57 5.66
N TYR A 92 11.10 -9.86 5.58
CA TYR A 92 10.00 -10.18 4.68
C TYR A 92 10.08 -9.39 3.36
N VAL A 93 9.43 -9.89 2.31
CA VAL A 93 9.00 -9.06 1.18
C VAL A 93 7.61 -8.54 1.52
N ALA A 94 7.43 -7.24 1.70
CA ALA A 94 6.16 -6.67 2.11
C ALA A 94 5.54 -5.86 0.97
N PHE A 95 4.34 -6.26 0.55
CA PHE A 95 3.59 -5.54 -0.48
C PHE A 95 2.29 -5.02 0.10
N ALA A 96 2.15 -3.70 0.17
CA ALA A 96 0.91 -3.04 0.50
C ALA A 96 0.04 -2.91 -0.76
N ALA A 97 -1.05 -3.66 -0.81
CA ALA A 97 -1.99 -3.62 -1.92
C ALA A 97 -2.96 -2.44 -1.77
N ASP A 98 -3.15 -1.71 -2.86
CA ASP A 98 -4.15 -0.67 -3.00
C ASP A 98 -5.50 -1.28 -3.35
N LEU A 99 -6.48 -0.99 -2.51
CA LEU A 99 -7.85 -1.44 -2.70
C LEU A 99 -8.70 -0.37 -3.37
N TYR A 100 -8.28 0.89 -3.31
CA TYR A 100 -9.11 2.05 -3.66
C TYR A 100 -8.82 2.58 -5.06
N GLY A 101 -7.56 2.56 -5.49
CA GLY A 101 -7.10 3.12 -6.77
C GLY A 101 -5.90 4.04 -6.62
N ALA A 102 -5.09 4.12 -7.68
CA ALA A 102 -3.76 4.73 -7.66
C ALA A 102 -3.69 6.14 -7.04
N ASP A 103 -4.74 6.95 -7.23
CA ASP A 103 -4.81 8.33 -6.73
C ASP A 103 -5.84 8.52 -5.61
N VAL A 104 -6.33 7.45 -5.00
CA VAL A 104 -7.39 7.51 -3.99
C VAL A 104 -6.79 7.39 -2.59
N ARG A 105 -6.52 8.54 -1.98
CA ARG A 105 -5.98 8.68 -0.61
C ARG A 105 -6.88 9.64 0.19
N PRO A 106 -8.05 9.17 0.66
CA PRO A 106 -9.04 10.04 1.27
C PRO A 106 -8.61 10.46 2.68
N GLU A 107 -8.99 11.67 3.08
CA GLU A 107 -8.73 12.22 4.41
C GLU A 107 -10.04 12.73 5.06
N GLY A 108 -10.00 12.90 6.38
CA GLY A 108 -11.14 13.42 7.16
C GLY A 108 -12.43 12.63 6.90
N ASP A 109 -13.54 13.35 6.72
CA ASP A 109 -14.85 12.73 6.54
C ASP A 109 -14.96 11.87 5.26
N ALA A 110 -14.15 12.14 4.23
CA ALA A 110 -14.15 11.39 2.98
C ALA A 110 -13.62 9.96 3.16
N ALA A 111 -12.68 9.75 4.09
CA ALA A 111 -12.09 8.42 4.34
C ALA A 111 -13.15 7.41 4.78
N ARG A 112 -14.11 7.85 5.60
CA ARG A 112 -15.23 7.03 6.06
C ARG A 112 -16.11 6.56 4.90
N GLU A 113 -16.38 7.44 3.93
CA GLU A 113 -17.26 7.11 2.82
C GLU A 113 -16.60 6.16 1.81
N VAL A 114 -15.33 6.42 1.46
CA VAL A 114 -14.55 5.54 0.58
C VAL A 114 -14.42 4.16 1.20
N ALA A 115 -13.98 4.07 2.46
CA ALA A 115 -13.90 2.78 3.17
C ALA A 115 -15.25 2.07 3.26
N GLY A 116 -16.32 2.83 3.51
CA GLY A 116 -17.68 2.32 3.57
C GLY A 116 -18.13 1.62 2.29
N THR A 117 -17.63 2.02 1.12
CA THR A 117 -17.90 1.33 -0.16
C THR A 117 -17.46 -0.13 -0.10
N TYR A 118 -16.23 -0.38 0.39
CA TYR A 118 -15.65 -1.72 0.46
C TYR A 118 -16.22 -2.57 1.61
N TYR A 119 -16.73 -1.94 2.67
CA TYR A 119 -17.44 -2.66 3.73
C TYR A 119 -18.84 -3.11 3.31
N ARG A 120 -19.49 -2.35 2.42
CA ARG A 120 -20.82 -2.69 1.88
C ARG A 120 -20.73 -3.68 0.70
N ASP A 121 -19.63 -3.67 -0.03
CA ASP A 121 -19.36 -4.58 -1.13
C ASP A 121 -18.15 -5.49 -0.85
N LEU A 122 -18.41 -6.58 -0.13
CA LEU A 122 -17.38 -7.56 0.21
C LEU A 122 -16.88 -8.35 -1.01
N ALA A 123 -17.66 -8.41 -2.09
CA ALA A 123 -17.22 -9.06 -3.32
C ALA A 123 -16.12 -8.21 -3.97
N LEU A 124 -16.35 -6.90 -4.11
CA LEU A 124 -15.34 -5.95 -4.58
C LEU A 124 -14.11 -5.95 -3.68
N LEU A 125 -14.26 -5.91 -2.35
CA LEU A 125 -13.14 -5.97 -1.42
C LEU A 125 -12.27 -7.21 -1.65
N ARG A 126 -12.88 -8.40 -1.71
CA ARG A 126 -12.16 -9.65 -1.96
C ARG A 126 -11.48 -9.66 -3.31
N ALA A 127 -12.12 -9.12 -4.35
CA ALA A 127 -11.55 -9.04 -5.68
C ALA A 127 -10.30 -8.13 -5.72
N ARG A 128 -10.34 -6.98 -5.04
CA ARG A 128 -9.17 -6.07 -4.91
C ARG A 128 -8.02 -6.70 -4.10
N VAL A 129 -8.35 -7.40 -3.01
CA VAL A 129 -7.35 -8.16 -2.23
C VAL A 129 -6.73 -9.27 -3.10
N ALA A 130 -7.55 -10.00 -3.85
CA ALA A 130 -7.09 -11.07 -4.74
C ALA A 130 -6.19 -10.54 -5.86
N ALA A 131 -6.46 -9.35 -6.40
CA ALA A 131 -5.60 -8.70 -7.39
C ALA A 131 -4.21 -8.41 -6.82
N GLY A 132 -4.14 -7.78 -5.64
CA GLY A 132 -2.87 -7.51 -4.97
C GLY A 132 -2.11 -8.78 -4.57
N PHE A 133 -2.84 -9.79 -4.08
CA PHE A 133 -2.26 -11.10 -3.77
C PHE A 133 -1.69 -11.80 -5.02
N SER A 134 -2.44 -11.79 -6.12
CA SER A 134 -2.02 -12.40 -7.38
C SER A 134 -0.78 -11.74 -7.95
N TRP A 135 -0.67 -10.41 -7.85
CA TRP A 135 0.55 -9.70 -8.19
C TRP A 135 1.72 -10.16 -7.33
N LEU A 136 1.54 -10.21 -6.00
CA LEU A 136 2.59 -10.65 -5.06
C LEU A 136 3.02 -12.10 -5.26
N GLN A 137 2.14 -13.01 -5.70
CA GLN A 137 2.51 -14.40 -5.94
C GLN A 137 3.40 -14.59 -7.18
N GLN A 138 3.33 -13.65 -8.13
CA GLN A 138 4.04 -13.74 -9.41
C GLN A 138 5.44 -13.10 -9.37
N HIS A 139 5.76 -12.39 -8.30
CA HIS A 139 6.97 -11.58 -8.14
C HIS A 139 7.68 -11.92 -6.82
#